data_AF-A0A067Q0R8-F1
#
_entry.id   AF-A0A067Q0R8-F1
#
_cell.length_a   1.000
_cell.length_b   1.000
_cell.length_c   1.000
_cell.angle_alpha   90.00
_cell.angle_beta   90.00
_cell.angle_gamma   90.00
#
_symmetry.space_group_name_H-M   'P 1'
#
loop_
_entity.id
_entity.type
_entity.pdbx_description
1 polymer ?
#
loop_
_entity_poly.entity_id
_entity_poly.type
_entity_poly.pdbx_seq_one_letter_code
_entity_poly.pdbx_strand_id
1 'polypeptide(L)'
;MAYLKHLSTTSELDALLEEKKDNLVVIDFHATWCGPCHAIAPIFSKLSESFRAATFAKVDVDRSPQIAQRYAVTAMPTFIFIKNKSVVDQMKGADPKQLESLVRKHASQTAASSSASEVSGDIQVSLLEFLDLSQLNCLNEANDHTLKSIVSTKSKNTSNSFLLSDADEELLLNIPFNQTVRVRSILIHASNPNQGPKKIKILTNRLSLGFEDVEDAEEPEVAQILDLSEEQIIEGKRITLRYVRFQAVNSIHIFVASNQGEEEETRIDAIDVFGVPVETTRDLSGLKKLEE
;
A
#
# COMPACT_ATOMS: atom_id res chain seq x y z
N MET A 1 -33.96 4.15 6.61
CA MET A 1 -33.44 5.48 7.03
C MET A 1 -32.36 5.88 6.04
N ALA A 2 -32.15 7.16 5.75
CA ALA A 2 -31.10 7.59 4.84
C ALA A 2 -29.72 7.48 5.52
N TYR A 3 -28.74 6.85 4.88
CA TYR A 3 -27.35 6.75 5.35
C TYR A 3 -26.50 8.00 5.04
N LEU A 4 -27.19 9.11 4.73
CA LEU A 4 -26.66 10.33 4.15
C LEU A 4 -27.10 11.53 5.01
N LYS A 5 -26.23 12.00 5.90
CA LYS A 5 -26.49 13.19 6.73
C LYS A 5 -26.37 14.45 5.87
N HIS A 6 -27.10 15.51 6.24
CA HIS A 6 -26.88 16.86 5.70
C HIS A 6 -26.41 17.74 6.85
N LEU A 7 -25.32 18.48 6.65
CA LEU A 7 -24.69 19.32 7.67
C LEU A 7 -24.86 20.78 7.28
N SER A 8 -25.44 21.59 8.17
CA SER A 8 -25.73 23.01 7.93
C SER A 8 -24.81 23.93 8.75
N THR A 9 -24.27 23.45 9.86
CA THR A 9 -23.47 24.21 10.83
C THR A 9 -22.16 23.50 11.19
N THR A 10 -21.18 24.26 11.66
CA THR A 10 -19.93 23.71 12.19
C THR A 10 -20.14 22.83 13.43
N SER A 11 -21.11 23.18 14.30
CA SER A 11 -21.45 22.39 15.49
C SER A 11 -21.96 20.98 15.14
N GLU A 12 -22.81 20.85 14.12
CA GLU A 12 -23.26 19.53 13.63
C GLU A 12 -22.11 18.70 13.06
N LEU A 13 -21.14 19.34 12.38
CA LEU A 13 -19.94 18.68 11.89
C LEU A 13 -19.04 18.22 13.05
N ASP A 14 -18.72 19.10 14.01
CA ASP A 14 -17.84 18.76 15.13
C ASP A 14 -18.45 17.65 16.00
N ALA A 15 -19.77 17.70 16.24
CA ALA A 15 -20.51 16.62 16.88
C ALA A 15 -20.46 15.31 16.07
N LEU A 16 -20.56 15.37 14.73
CA LEU A 16 -20.44 14.19 13.87
C LEU A 16 -19.04 13.56 13.94
N LEU A 17 -17.99 14.38 13.94
CA LEU A 17 -16.60 13.93 14.00
C LEU A 17 -16.21 13.40 15.39
N GLU A 18 -16.95 13.75 16.44
CA GLU A 18 -16.90 13.08 17.75
C GLU A 18 -17.67 11.74 17.72
N GLU A 19 -18.93 11.75 17.26
CA GLU A 19 -19.82 10.58 17.17
C GLU A 19 -19.29 9.46 16.26
N LYS A 20 -18.37 9.79 15.35
CA LYS A 20 -17.80 8.89 14.35
C LYS A 20 -16.28 8.93 14.28
N LYS A 21 -15.60 9.33 15.36
CA LYS A 21 -14.13 9.48 15.43
C LYS A 21 -13.37 8.28 14.85
N ASP A 22 -13.79 7.05 15.18
CA ASP A 22 -13.11 5.78 14.81
C ASP A 22 -13.49 5.29 13.39
N ASN A 23 -14.52 5.88 12.79
CA ASN A 23 -15.06 5.51 11.49
C ASN A 23 -14.60 6.52 10.41
N LEU A 24 -14.64 6.11 9.14
CA LEU A 24 -14.51 7.06 8.04
C LEU A 24 -15.76 7.96 7.97
N VAL A 25 -15.57 9.26 7.89
CA VAL A 25 -16.59 10.25 7.51
C VAL A 25 -16.23 10.82 6.14
N VAL A 26 -17.16 10.80 5.18
CA VAL A 26 -16.98 11.35 3.83
C VAL A 26 -17.98 12.48 3.61
N ILE A 27 -17.48 13.66 3.24
CA ILE A 27 -18.29 14.87 3.08
C ILE A 27 -18.26 15.34 1.63
N ASP A 28 -19.41 15.33 0.96
CA ASP A 28 -19.66 15.93 -0.35
C ASP A 28 -20.01 17.43 -0.20
N PHE A 29 -19.05 18.30 -0.53
CA PHE A 29 -19.27 19.74 -0.66
C PHE A 29 -19.76 20.06 -2.06
N HIS A 30 -21.05 20.38 -2.16
CA HIS A 30 -21.74 20.65 -3.41
C HIS A 30 -22.37 22.05 -3.42
N ALA A 31 -22.86 22.47 -4.59
CA ALA A 31 -23.73 23.64 -4.73
C ALA A 31 -24.99 23.24 -5.53
N THR A 32 -26.10 23.96 -5.38
CA THR A 32 -27.37 23.59 -6.03
C THR A 32 -27.37 23.79 -7.55
N TRP A 33 -26.57 24.73 -8.05
CA TRP A 33 -26.38 25.07 -9.47
C TRP A 33 -25.26 24.26 -10.14
N CYS A 34 -24.57 23.39 -9.41
CA CYS A 34 -23.41 22.63 -9.90
C CYS A 34 -23.82 21.39 -10.72
N GLY A 35 -23.76 21.48 -12.05
CA GLY A 35 -24.03 20.36 -12.97
C GLY A 35 -23.27 19.05 -12.64
N PRO A 36 -21.93 19.08 -12.46
CA PRO A 36 -21.16 17.89 -12.10
C PRO A 36 -21.57 17.28 -10.74
N CYS A 37 -22.05 18.09 -9.79
CA CYS A 37 -22.53 17.62 -8.49
C CYS A 37 -23.81 16.77 -8.65
N HIS A 38 -24.73 17.18 -9.53
CA HIS A 38 -25.93 16.40 -9.84
C HIS A 38 -25.60 15.06 -10.51
N ALA A 39 -24.56 15.02 -11.34
CA ALA A 39 -24.12 13.78 -12.00
C ALA A 39 -23.56 12.74 -11.03
N ILE A 40 -22.83 13.16 -9.99
CA ILE A 40 -22.17 12.24 -9.03
C ILE A 40 -22.99 11.94 -7.77
N ALA A 41 -23.96 12.80 -7.41
CA ALA A 41 -24.80 12.59 -6.22
C ALA A 41 -25.50 11.20 -6.15
N PRO A 42 -26.02 10.61 -7.26
CA PRO A 42 -26.58 9.25 -7.22
C PRO A 42 -25.56 8.15 -6.91
N ILE A 43 -24.29 8.35 -7.26
CA ILE A 43 -23.19 7.43 -6.91
C ILE A 43 -22.83 7.59 -5.44
N PHE A 44 -22.71 8.82 -4.95
CA PHE A 44 -22.43 9.09 -3.53
C PHE A 44 -23.50 8.47 -2.60
N SER A 45 -24.79 8.58 -2.97
CA SER A 45 -25.87 7.90 -2.26
C SER A 45 -25.74 6.38 -2.26
N LYS A 46 -25.46 5.74 -3.41
CA LYS A 46 -25.24 4.28 -3.48
C LYS A 46 -24.04 3.83 -2.64
N LEU A 47 -22.97 4.62 -2.60
CA LEU A 47 -21.82 4.33 -1.74
C LEU A 47 -22.20 4.39 -0.26
N SER A 48 -23.07 5.31 0.16
CA SER A 48 -23.59 5.37 1.55
C SER A 48 -24.41 4.16 1.97
N GLU A 49 -25.16 3.55 1.05
CA GLU A 49 -25.94 2.33 1.30
C GLU A 49 -25.06 1.07 1.37
N SER A 50 -23.94 1.08 0.64
CA SER A 50 -23.00 -0.03 0.48
C SER A 50 -21.96 -0.07 1.62
N PHE A 51 -21.34 1.07 1.93
CA PHE A 51 -20.22 1.18 2.88
C PHE A 51 -20.70 1.61 4.26
N ARG A 52 -21.61 0.84 4.87
CA ARG A 52 -22.31 1.20 6.13
C ARG A 52 -21.41 1.39 7.37
N ALA A 53 -20.14 0.98 7.30
CA ALA A 53 -19.15 1.28 8.33
C ALA A 53 -18.63 2.73 8.25
N ALA A 54 -18.68 3.34 7.06
CA ALA A 54 -18.40 4.76 6.86
C ALA A 54 -19.69 5.59 6.99
N THR A 55 -19.55 6.87 7.32
CA THR A 55 -20.67 7.83 7.42
C THR A 55 -20.56 8.85 6.31
N PHE A 56 -21.65 9.05 5.57
CA PHE A 56 -21.68 9.95 4.43
C PHE A 56 -22.47 11.21 4.80
N ALA A 57 -21.94 12.37 4.41
CA ALA A 57 -22.52 13.67 4.68
C ALA A 57 -22.50 14.56 3.44
N LYS A 58 -23.45 15.47 3.33
CA LYS A 58 -23.49 16.54 2.33
C LYS A 58 -23.44 17.91 2.99
N VAL A 59 -22.71 18.84 2.38
CA VAL A 59 -22.64 20.26 2.73
C VAL A 59 -22.95 21.08 1.48
N ASP A 60 -23.95 21.96 1.58
CA ASP A 60 -24.24 22.97 0.56
C ASP A 60 -23.36 24.20 0.82
N VAL A 61 -22.38 24.45 -0.05
CA VAL A 61 -21.37 25.50 0.17
C VAL A 61 -21.98 26.91 0.21
N ASP A 62 -23.12 27.11 -0.47
CA ASP A 62 -23.82 28.39 -0.50
C ASP A 62 -24.55 28.67 0.82
N ARG A 63 -24.94 27.61 1.56
CA ARG A 63 -25.65 27.68 2.85
C ARG A 63 -24.71 27.63 4.05
N SER A 64 -23.58 26.94 3.91
CA SER A 64 -22.64 26.63 5.00
C SER A 64 -21.20 27.03 4.65
N PRO A 65 -20.95 28.28 4.22
CA PRO A 65 -19.64 28.71 3.73
C PRO A 65 -18.53 28.60 4.78
N GLN A 66 -18.87 28.67 6.08
CA GLN A 66 -17.91 28.49 7.18
C GLN A 66 -17.34 27.06 7.22
N ILE A 67 -18.14 26.05 6.86
CA ILE A 67 -17.68 24.67 6.76
C ILE A 67 -16.81 24.50 5.50
N ALA A 68 -17.24 25.07 4.37
CA ALA A 68 -16.46 25.05 3.13
C ALA A 68 -15.09 25.72 3.29
N GLN A 69 -15.04 26.86 3.98
CA GLN A 69 -13.81 27.59 4.28
C GLN A 69 -12.85 26.79 5.18
N ARG A 70 -13.37 26.06 6.19
CA ARG A 70 -12.58 25.21 7.10
C ARG A 70 -11.77 24.11 6.38
N TYR A 71 -12.20 23.68 5.19
CA TYR A 71 -11.50 22.70 4.35
C TYR A 71 -10.98 23.27 3.02
N ALA A 72 -10.83 24.60 2.92
CA ALA A 72 -10.35 25.32 1.73
C ALA A 72 -11.06 24.91 0.42
N VAL A 73 -12.37 24.62 0.51
CA VAL A 73 -13.18 24.20 -0.63
C VAL A 73 -13.29 25.36 -1.62
N THR A 74 -12.88 25.06 -2.85
CA THR A 74 -12.56 26.05 -3.91
C THR A 74 -13.18 25.68 -5.26
N ALA A 75 -13.78 24.50 -5.36
CA ALA A 75 -14.51 23.99 -6.52
C ALA A 75 -15.52 22.94 -6.05
N MET A 76 -16.60 22.73 -6.81
CA MET A 76 -17.66 21.78 -6.46
C MET A 76 -17.87 20.79 -7.63
N PRO A 77 -18.09 19.49 -7.36
CA PRO A 77 -18.06 18.87 -6.03
C PRO A 77 -16.62 18.77 -5.49
N THR A 78 -16.48 18.83 -4.17
CA THR A 78 -15.25 18.44 -3.46
C THR A 78 -15.62 17.42 -2.39
N PHE A 79 -14.94 16.27 -2.37
CA PHE A 79 -15.11 15.26 -1.35
C PHE A 79 -13.95 15.33 -0.35
N ILE A 80 -14.26 15.46 0.93
CA ILE A 80 -13.29 15.39 2.03
C ILE A 80 -13.48 14.08 2.78
N PHE A 81 -12.41 13.34 2.99
CA PHE A 81 -12.38 12.10 3.74
C PHE A 81 -11.73 12.37 5.10
N ILE A 82 -12.43 12.05 6.19
CA ILE A 82 -12.01 12.38 7.56
C ILE A 82 -12.04 11.13 8.44
N LYS A 83 -10.99 10.90 9.22
CA LYS A 83 -10.92 9.84 10.24
C LYS A 83 -10.07 10.32 11.42
N ASN A 84 -10.41 9.92 12.65
CA ASN A 84 -9.78 10.44 13.86
C ASN A 84 -9.77 11.99 13.92
N LYS A 85 -10.82 12.63 13.39
CA LYS A 85 -10.99 14.09 13.20
C LYS A 85 -10.01 14.77 12.21
N SER A 86 -9.08 14.03 11.63
CA SER A 86 -8.10 14.50 10.65
C SER A 86 -8.53 14.20 9.21
N VAL A 87 -8.20 15.09 8.26
CA VAL A 87 -8.40 14.82 6.82
C VAL A 87 -7.39 13.75 6.37
N VAL A 88 -7.90 12.65 5.83
CA VAL A 88 -7.10 11.51 5.32
C VAL A 88 -7.06 11.44 3.79
N ASP A 89 -7.96 12.15 3.10
CA ASP A 89 -7.92 12.33 1.64
C ASP A 89 -8.80 13.51 1.19
N GLN A 90 -8.57 13.99 -0.04
CA GLN A 90 -9.40 14.97 -0.72
C GLN A 90 -9.50 14.66 -2.22
N MET A 91 -10.72 14.78 -2.75
CA MET A 91 -10.99 14.68 -4.19
C MET A 91 -11.73 15.94 -4.66
N LYS A 92 -11.37 16.48 -5.83
CA LYS A 92 -12.07 17.61 -6.45
C LYS A 92 -12.59 17.20 -7.83
N GLY A 93 -13.80 17.63 -8.18
CA GLY A 93 -14.47 17.25 -9.43
C GLY A 93 -15.26 15.94 -9.32
N ALA A 94 -15.94 15.57 -10.41
CA ALA A 94 -16.90 14.48 -10.43
C ALA A 94 -16.34 13.22 -11.14
N ASP A 95 -15.48 12.47 -10.45
CA ASP A 95 -15.01 11.14 -10.89
C ASP A 95 -15.66 10.02 -10.04
N PRO A 96 -16.61 9.24 -10.59
CA PRO A 96 -17.26 8.14 -9.87
C PRO A 96 -16.31 7.02 -9.43
N LYS A 97 -15.25 6.72 -10.23
CA LYS A 97 -14.30 5.63 -9.97
C LYS A 97 -13.31 6.02 -8.89
N GLN A 98 -12.80 7.26 -8.95
CA GLN A 98 -11.92 7.80 -7.91
C GLN A 98 -12.65 7.89 -6.57
N LEU A 99 -13.91 8.34 -6.58
CA LEU A 99 -14.76 8.41 -5.39
C LEU A 99 -14.96 7.03 -4.74
N GLU A 100 -15.35 6.00 -5.51
CA GLU A 100 -15.47 4.64 -4.98
C GLU A 100 -14.13 4.09 -4.46
N SER A 101 -13.04 4.31 -5.20
CA SER A 101 -11.70 3.85 -4.82
C SER A 101 -11.23 4.46 -3.49
N LEU A 102 -11.45 5.76 -3.29
CA LEU A 102 -11.10 6.46 -2.04
C LEU A 102 -12.01 6.05 -0.88
N VAL A 103 -13.32 5.86 -1.11
CA VAL A 103 -14.23 5.28 -0.11
C VAL A 103 -13.75 3.90 0.31
N ARG A 104 -13.43 3.01 -0.64
CA ARG A 104 -12.95 1.65 -0.36
C ARG A 104 -11.61 1.65 0.39
N LYS A 105 -10.66 2.49 -0.03
CA LYS A 105 -9.33 2.68 0.60
C LYS A 105 -9.45 3.00 2.09
N HIS A 106 -10.26 3.99 2.45
CA HIS A 106 -10.32 4.50 3.84
C HIS A 106 -11.37 3.78 4.71
N ALA A 107 -12.35 3.11 4.11
CA ALA A 107 -13.33 2.30 4.83
C ALA A 107 -12.75 0.96 5.32
N SER A 108 -11.73 0.40 4.64
CA SER A 108 -11.03 -0.81 5.09
C SER A 108 -9.93 -0.53 6.12
N GLN A 109 -9.32 0.66 6.11
CA GLN A 109 -8.22 1.04 7.00
C GLN A 109 -8.69 1.48 8.39
N THR A 110 -9.26 0.58 9.21
CA THR A 110 -9.47 0.82 10.65
C THR A 110 -8.31 0.25 11.50
N ALA A 111 -7.09 0.60 11.08
CA ALA A 111 -5.85 0.55 11.85
C ALA A 111 -4.81 1.47 11.17
N ALA A 112 -3.92 2.09 11.95
CA ALA A 112 -2.69 2.79 11.56
C ALA A 112 -2.72 3.77 10.35
N SER A 113 -2.93 5.06 10.64
CA SER A 113 -2.32 6.19 9.89
C SER A 113 -0.85 6.37 10.30
N SER A 114 0.09 6.87 9.49
CA SER A 114 0.17 7.22 8.05
C SER A 114 1.68 7.20 7.66
N SER A 115 2.20 7.55 6.48
CA SER A 115 1.73 8.28 5.27
C SER A 115 2.39 7.62 4.01
N ALA A 116 2.68 8.19 2.83
CA ALA A 116 2.71 9.56 2.29
C ALA A 116 2.49 9.56 0.75
N SER A 117 2.93 10.63 0.08
CA SER A 117 2.94 10.86 -1.38
C SER A 117 3.95 9.95 -2.12
N GLU A 118 3.88 9.69 -3.43
CA GLU A 118 3.08 10.33 -4.50
C GLU A 118 2.84 9.39 -5.73
N VAL A 119 1.86 9.75 -6.57
CA VAL A 119 1.49 9.26 -7.92
C VAL A 119 1.67 7.77 -8.32
N SER A 120 0.54 7.09 -8.56
CA SER A 120 0.18 6.34 -9.81
C SER A 120 -1.08 5.50 -9.59
N GLY A 121 -1.96 5.44 -10.60
CA GLY A 121 -3.19 4.63 -10.58
C GLY A 121 -2.98 3.13 -10.83
N ASP A 122 -1.87 2.57 -10.34
CA ASP A 122 -1.53 1.14 -10.47
C ASP A 122 -2.23 0.33 -9.36
N ILE A 123 -2.95 -0.74 -9.71
CA ILE A 123 -3.46 -1.70 -8.72
C ILE A 123 -2.27 -2.51 -8.20
N GLN A 124 -1.82 -2.20 -6.98
CA GLN A 124 -0.65 -2.87 -6.37
C GLN A 124 -0.98 -4.30 -5.92
N VAL A 125 -0.87 -5.24 -6.85
CA VAL A 125 -0.95 -6.69 -6.63
C VAL A 125 0.28 -7.21 -5.88
N SER A 126 0.16 -8.41 -5.29
CA SER A 126 1.33 -9.18 -4.87
C SER A 126 2.05 -9.67 -6.12
N LEU A 127 3.36 -9.46 -6.18
CA LEU A 127 4.22 -9.88 -7.27
C LEU A 127 4.77 -11.30 -7.07
N LEU A 128 4.35 -11.99 -5.99
CA LEU A 128 4.74 -13.38 -5.72
C LEU A 128 4.29 -14.33 -6.84
N GLU A 129 3.20 -14.01 -7.54
CA GLU A 129 2.74 -14.74 -8.73
C GLU A 129 3.78 -14.75 -9.87
N PHE A 130 4.61 -13.70 -9.97
CA PHE A 130 5.65 -13.54 -11.00
C PHE A 130 7.01 -14.12 -10.58
N LEU A 131 7.18 -14.77 -9.42
CA LEU A 131 8.50 -15.27 -9.02
C LEU A 131 9.04 -16.39 -9.92
N ASP A 132 10.35 -16.40 -10.15
CA ASP A 132 11.06 -17.56 -10.68
C ASP A 132 11.61 -18.43 -9.53
N LEU A 133 10.80 -19.41 -9.11
CA LEU A 133 11.15 -20.38 -8.07
C LEU A 133 12.26 -21.37 -8.45
N SER A 134 12.79 -21.29 -9.69
CA SER A 134 13.97 -22.05 -10.14
C SER A 134 15.28 -21.30 -9.89
N GLN A 135 15.25 -19.96 -9.87
CA GLN A 135 16.42 -19.11 -9.65
C GLN A 135 16.46 -18.49 -8.23
N LEU A 136 15.33 -18.49 -7.52
CA LEU A 136 15.20 -18.12 -6.11
C LEU A 136 16.26 -18.86 -5.25
N ASN A 137 17.02 -18.10 -4.46
CA ASN A 137 17.96 -18.62 -3.46
C ASN A 137 18.13 -17.61 -2.31
N CYS A 138 18.66 -18.06 -1.18
CA CYS A 138 19.11 -17.21 -0.10
C CYS A 138 20.50 -17.67 0.35
N LEU A 139 21.39 -16.74 0.70
CA LEU A 139 22.61 -17.08 1.43
C LEU A 139 22.34 -17.04 2.94
N ASN A 140 23.10 -17.86 3.68
CA ASN A 140 22.97 -18.09 5.12
C ASN A 140 21.58 -18.61 5.58
N GLU A 141 20.76 -19.20 4.69
CA GLU A 141 19.49 -19.81 5.12
C GLU A 141 19.69 -21.18 5.78
N ALA A 142 19.03 -21.41 6.91
CA ALA A 142 19.09 -22.67 7.63
C ALA A 142 18.38 -23.80 6.85
N ASN A 143 18.98 -24.99 6.89
CA ASN A 143 18.65 -26.13 6.02
C ASN A 143 17.14 -26.52 6.00
N ASP A 144 16.47 -26.49 7.15
CA ASP A 144 15.04 -26.82 7.30
C ASP A 144 14.11 -25.57 7.25
N HIS A 145 14.68 -24.36 7.23
CA HIS A 145 13.99 -23.09 7.37
C HIS A 145 14.42 -22.11 6.27
N THR A 146 14.04 -22.45 5.03
CA THR A 146 14.47 -21.76 3.81
C THR A 146 13.47 -20.69 3.32
N LEU A 147 13.97 -19.68 2.62
CA LEU A 147 13.21 -18.67 1.87
C LEU A 147 12.21 -19.34 0.91
N LYS A 148 12.63 -20.45 0.29
CA LYS A 148 11.79 -21.22 -0.63
C LYS A 148 10.54 -21.77 0.06
N SER A 149 10.61 -22.13 1.34
CA SER A 149 9.42 -22.60 2.08
C SER A 149 8.33 -21.53 2.13
N ILE A 150 8.69 -20.26 2.46
CA ILE A 150 7.76 -19.15 2.69
C ILE A 150 7.24 -18.45 1.42
N VAL A 151 7.80 -18.72 0.23
CA VAL A 151 7.28 -18.18 -1.05
C VAL A 151 6.82 -19.25 -2.06
N SER A 152 6.98 -20.54 -1.74
CA SER A 152 6.65 -21.67 -2.63
C SER A 152 5.22 -21.65 -3.20
N THR A 153 4.25 -21.14 -2.42
CA THR A 153 2.83 -21.04 -2.81
C THR A 153 2.53 -19.88 -3.75
N LYS A 154 3.50 -19.00 -4.03
CA LYS A 154 3.33 -17.74 -4.79
C LYS A 154 2.26 -16.80 -4.18
N SER A 155 2.12 -16.85 -2.86
CA SER A 155 1.20 -16.03 -2.06
C SER A 155 1.86 -15.75 -0.70
N LYS A 156 1.41 -14.71 0.02
CA LYS A 156 1.91 -14.44 1.39
C LYS A 156 1.74 -15.70 2.24
N ASN A 157 2.82 -16.15 2.88
CA ASN A 157 2.79 -17.29 3.78
C ASN A 157 1.77 -17.08 4.92
N THR A 158 1.00 -18.13 5.20
CA THR A 158 0.08 -18.25 6.35
C THR A 158 0.21 -19.62 7.04
N SER A 159 1.32 -20.33 6.80
CA SER A 159 1.69 -21.58 7.44
C SER A 159 2.71 -21.35 8.55
N ASN A 160 3.04 -22.40 9.31
CA ASN A 160 4.04 -22.33 10.37
C ASN A 160 5.50 -22.43 9.85
N SER A 161 5.71 -22.50 8.53
CA SER A 161 7.05 -22.42 7.94
C SER A 161 7.62 -21.00 8.08
N PHE A 162 8.93 -20.89 8.27
CA PHE A 162 9.66 -19.62 8.31
C PHE A 162 11.05 -19.78 7.65
N LEU A 163 11.63 -18.66 7.25
CA LEU A 163 13.05 -18.52 6.96
C LEU A 163 13.79 -18.22 8.28
N LEU A 164 14.94 -18.86 8.48
CA LEU A 164 15.87 -18.61 9.59
C LEU A 164 17.30 -18.51 9.02
N SER A 165 18.19 -17.77 9.66
CA SER A 165 19.62 -17.82 9.36
C SER A 165 20.34 -19.02 10.01
N ASP A 166 21.52 -19.41 9.51
CA ASP A 166 22.24 -20.64 9.90
C ASP A 166 23.47 -20.37 10.80
N ALA A 167 24.11 -19.20 10.70
CA ALA A 167 25.39 -18.90 11.38
C ALA A 167 25.46 -17.58 12.19
N ASP A 168 24.70 -16.57 11.79
CA ASP A 168 24.68 -15.20 12.34
C ASP A 168 23.36 -14.51 11.96
N GLU A 169 23.15 -13.23 12.29
CA GLU A 169 21.91 -12.53 11.97
C GLU A 169 21.75 -12.09 10.51
N GLU A 170 22.76 -12.30 9.64
CA GLU A 170 22.72 -11.83 8.25
C GLU A 170 22.00 -12.79 7.31
N LEU A 171 21.30 -12.24 6.31
CA LEU A 171 20.62 -13.01 5.26
C LEU A 171 20.68 -12.27 3.93
N LEU A 172 20.97 -12.97 2.83
CA LEU A 172 20.94 -12.39 1.48
C LEU A 172 19.94 -13.12 0.58
N LEU A 173 18.72 -12.57 0.51
CA LEU A 173 17.58 -13.13 -0.25
C LEU A 173 17.65 -12.66 -1.72
N ASN A 174 17.91 -13.57 -2.67
CA ASN A 174 17.75 -13.30 -4.10
C ASN A 174 16.35 -13.70 -4.57
N ILE A 175 15.55 -12.71 -4.98
CA ILE A 175 14.14 -12.83 -5.34
C ILE A 175 13.97 -12.43 -6.83
N PRO A 176 14.14 -13.37 -7.77
CA PRO A 176 13.97 -13.14 -9.20
C PRO A 176 12.51 -13.28 -9.67
N PHE A 177 12.18 -12.54 -10.73
CA PHE A 177 10.87 -12.53 -11.40
C PHE A 177 10.99 -13.08 -12.83
N ASN A 178 9.97 -13.81 -13.27
CA ASN A 178 9.86 -14.36 -14.62
C ASN A 178 9.51 -13.31 -15.70
N GLN A 179 9.21 -12.08 -15.27
CA GLN A 179 9.01 -10.90 -16.13
C GLN A 179 9.39 -9.63 -15.38
N THR A 180 9.66 -8.54 -16.11
CA THR A 180 9.95 -7.24 -15.49
C THR A 180 8.74 -6.70 -14.72
N VAL A 181 8.97 -6.24 -13.49
CA VAL A 181 7.96 -5.62 -12.61
C VAL A 181 8.36 -4.20 -12.18
N ARG A 182 7.38 -3.38 -11.80
CA ARG A 182 7.57 -2.12 -11.07
C ARG A 182 7.24 -2.35 -9.61
N VAL A 183 8.20 -2.20 -8.71
CA VAL A 183 7.97 -2.40 -7.27
C VAL A 183 7.61 -1.08 -6.61
N ARG A 184 6.63 -1.10 -5.70
CA ARG A 184 6.10 0.08 -4.99
C ARG A 184 6.23 -0.06 -3.47
N SER A 185 6.04 -1.26 -2.93
CA SER A 185 6.25 -1.55 -1.51
C SER A 185 6.66 -3.01 -1.31
N ILE A 186 7.25 -3.32 -0.16
CA ILE A 186 7.46 -4.70 0.32
C ILE A 186 6.72 -4.90 1.65
N LEU A 187 6.59 -6.14 2.07
CA LEU A 187 6.13 -6.55 3.40
C LEU A 187 7.09 -7.63 3.87
N ILE A 188 7.62 -7.45 5.06
CA ILE A 188 8.33 -8.49 5.81
C ILE A 188 7.58 -8.66 7.12
N HIS A 189 7.40 -9.91 7.54
CA HIS A 189 6.71 -10.27 8.77
C HIS A 189 7.56 -11.27 9.56
N ALA A 190 7.69 -11.03 10.86
CA ALA A 190 8.29 -11.93 11.83
C ALA A 190 7.35 -12.06 13.04
N SER A 191 7.15 -13.29 13.51
CA SER A 191 6.32 -13.59 14.68
C SER A 191 7.02 -13.30 16.00
N ASN A 192 8.37 -13.35 16.00
CA ASN A 192 9.22 -12.92 17.10
C ASN A 192 9.84 -11.56 16.72
N PRO A 193 9.60 -10.45 17.45
CA PRO A 193 10.19 -9.16 17.10
C PRO A 193 11.71 -9.16 17.22
N ASN A 194 12.28 -9.75 18.28
CA ASN A 194 13.73 -9.69 18.54
C ASN A 194 14.55 -10.22 17.36
N GLN A 195 14.20 -11.42 16.88
CA GLN A 195 14.81 -12.08 15.72
C GLN A 195 14.32 -11.51 14.37
N GLY A 196 13.34 -10.60 14.35
CA GLY A 196 12.88 -10.00 13.11
C GLY A 196 13.91 -9.02 12.54
N PRO A 197 14.00 -8.85 11.21
CA PRO A 197 14.96 -7.95 10.61
C PRO A 197 14.69 -6.48 10.97
N LYS A 198 15.76 -5.70 11.07
CA LYS A 198 15.75 -4.26 11.38
C LYS A 198 16.39 -3.46 10.25
N LYS A 199 17.71 -3.51 10.14
CA LYS A 199 18.45 -2.83 9.08
C LYS A 199 18.53 -3.72 7.85
N ILE A 200 17.90 -3.31 6.75
CA ILE A 200 17.96 -4.03 5.47
C ILE A 200 18.43 -3.13 4.33
N LYS A 201 19.18 -3.70 3.38
CA LYS A 201 19.57 -3.05 2.13
C LYS A 201 18.93 -3.76 0.95
N ILE A 202 18.34 -3.00 0.04
CA ILE A 202 17.67 -3.52 -1.15
C ILE A 202 18.47 -3.14 -2.39
N LEU A 203 18.82 -4.14 -3.20
CA LEU A 203 19.41 -3.98 -4.53
C LEU A 203 18.49 -4.59 -5.59
N THR A 204 18.74 -4.27 -6.87
CA THR A 204 17.96 -4.83 -7.99
C THR A 204 18.86 -5.20 -9.16
N ASN A 205 18.47 -6.21 -9.94
CA ASN A 205 19.06 -6.57 -11.24
C ASN A 205 20.56 -6.94 -11.22
N ARG A 206 21.15 -7.25 -10.05
CA ARG A 206 22.49 -7.85 -9.96
C ARG A 206 22.40 -9.34 -10.32
N LEU A 207 23.42 -9.88 -11.00
CA LEU A 207 23.44 -11.27 -11.51
C LEU A 207 23.96 -12.28 -10.48
N SER A 208 24.78 -11.82 -9.53
CA SER A 208 25.28 -12.55 -8.37
C SER A 208 25.68 -11.50 -7.34
N LEU A 209 25.58 -11.84 -6.05
CA LEU A 209 26.04 -11.03 -4.92
C LEU A 209 26.48 -12.01 -3.81
N GLY A 210 27.60 -11.71 -3.15
CA GLY A 210 27.94 -12.23 -1.82
C GLY A 210 27.76 -11.16 -0.74
N PHE A 211 28.09 -11.48 0.50
CA PHE A 211 28.08 -10.53 1.63
C PHE A 211 29.07 -9.38 1.41
N GLU A 212 30.28 -9.68 0.90
CA GLU A 212 31.31 -8.69 0.52
C GLU A 212 30.81 -7.62 -0.48
N ASP A 213 29.81 -7.95 -1.33
CA ASP A 213 29.23 -6.99 -2.29
C ASP A 213 28.19 -6.04 -1.65
N VAL A 214 27.75 -6.30 -0.42
CA VAL A 214 26.60 -5.62 0.21
C VAL A 214 26.85 -5.10 1.63
N GLU A 215 27.84 -5.62 2.37
CA GLU A 215 28.18 -5.25 3.76
C GLU A 215 28.53 -3.74 3.88
N ASP A 216 29.48 -3.26 3.08
CA ASP A 216 29.90 -1.84 3.02
C ASP A 216 29.01 -0.99 2.07
N ALA A 217 28.18 -1.61 1.23
CA ALA A 217 27.48 -0.89 0.15
C ALA A 217 26.45 0.13 0.67
N GLU A 218 26.56 1.40 0.27
CA GLU A 218 25.64 2.48 0.63
C GLU A 218 24.84 3.03 -0.57
N GLU A 219 23.98 4.01 -0.34
CA GLU A 219 23.29 4.73 -1.42
C GLU A 219 24.27 5.68 -2.12
N PRO A 220 24.36 5.69 -3.47
CA PRO A 220 23.34 5.27 -4.42
C PRO A 220 23.54 3.88 -5.05
N GLU A 221 24.50 3.08 -4.60
CA GLU A 221 24.79 1.73 -5.13
C GLU A 221 23.69 0.73 -4.75
N VAL A 222 23.28 0.71 -3.48
CA VAL A 222 22.02 0.07 -3.08
C VAL A 222 20.84 0.95 -3.51
N ALA A 223 19.73 0.32 -3.91
CA ALA A 223 18.54 1.04 -4.38
C ALA A 223 17.81 1.73 -3.22
N GLN A 224 17.79 1.10 -2.06
CA GLN A 224 17.28 1.69 -0.81
C GLN A 224 17.78 0.95 0.43
N ILE A 225 18.20 1.70 1.45
CA ILE A 225 18.33 1.21 2.82
C ILE A 225 17.01 1.46 3.57
N LEU A 226 16.64 0.53 4.44
CA LEU A 226 15.50 0.64 5.34
C LEU A 226 15.93 0.30 6.77
N ASP A 227 15.34 1.01 7.72
CA ASP A 227 15.33 0.69 9.14
C ASP A 227 13.87 0.36 9.49
N LEU A 228 13.60 -0.91 9.80
CA LEU A 228 12.26 -1.44 10.08
C LEU A 228 11.97 -1.32 11.57
N SER A 229 10.73 -0.99 11.95
CA SER A 229 10.31 -1.02 13.36
C SER A 229 9.61 -2.33 13.75
N GLU A 230 9.62 -2.66 15.03
CA GLU A 230 8.92 -3.83 15.59
C GLU A 230 7.44 -3.89 15.16
N GLU A 231 6.73 -2.76 15.15
CA GLU A 231 5.32 -2.71 14.75
C GLU A 231 5.11 -2.83 13.23
N GLN A 232 6.16 -2.70 12.42
CA GLN A 232 6.10 -2.99 10.98
C GLN A 232 6.23 -4.49 10.72
N ILE A 233 7.17 -5.16 11.40
CA ILE A 233 7.39 -6.61 11.25
C ILE A 233 6.30 -7.44 11.94
N ILE A 234 5.80 -7.05 13.12
CA ILE A 234 4.73 -7.79 13.82
C ILE A 234 3.42 -7.71 13.03
N GLU A 235 2.99 -6.51 12.62
CA GLU A 235 1.75 -6.35 11.86
C GLU A 235 1.87 -6.79 10.39
N GLY A 236 3.10 -6.95 9.87
CA GLY A 236 3.34 -7.14 8.45
C GLY A 236 2.84 -5.95 7.63
N LYS A 237 3.21 -4.73 8.02
CA LYS A 237 2.87 -3.50 7.29
C LYS A 237 3.59 -3.47 5.94
N ARG A 238 2.96 -2.83 4.94
CA ARG A 238 3.63 -2.52 3.67
C ARG A 238 4.59 -1.34 3.87
N ILE A 239 5.88 -1.54 3.64
CA ILE A 239 6.91 -0.51 3.64
C ILE A 239 7.09 0.03 2.21
N THR A 240 6.86 1.34 2.02
CA THR A 240 6.94 2.01 0.72
C THR A 240 8.39 2.16 0.24
N LEU A 241 8.65 1.78 -1.01
CA LEU A 241 9.94 1.99 -1.66
C LEU A 241 9.92 3.26 -2.52
N ARG A 242 11.09 3.89 -2.71
CA ARG A 242 11.28 5.04 -3.59
C ARG A 242 11.20 4.58 -5.05
N TYR A 243 9.97 4.43 -5.53
CA TYR A 243 9.58 3.75 -6.78
C TYR A 243 10.42 4.09 -8.03
N VAL A 244 11.01 5.30 -8.09
CA VAL A 244 11.94 5.74 -9.15
C VAL A 244 13.18 4.83 -9.29
N ARG A 245 13.63 4.18 -8.20
CA ARG A 245 14.72 3.18 -8.23
C ARG A 245 14.25 1.77 -8.63
N PHE A 246 12.94 1.56 -8.73
CA PHE A 246 12.30 0.24 -8.87
C PHE A 246 11.36 0.18 -10.10
N GLN A 247 11.69 0.88 -11.18
CA GLN A 247 10.85 1.00 -12.40
C GLN A 247 10.97 -0.15 -13.40
N ALA A 248 12.05 -0.93 -13.35
CA ALA A 248 12.26 -2.09 -14.19
C ALA A 248 13.08 -3.12 -13.42
N VAL A 249 12.39 -4.02 -12.73
CA VAL A 249 12.99 -4.98 -11.80
C VAL A 249 12.76 -6.40 -12.32
N ASN A 250 13.84 -7.14 -12.53
CA ASN A 250 13.85 -8.56 -12.91
C ASN A 250 14.34 -9.43 -11.75
N SER A 251 15.13 -8.87 -10.83
CA SER A 251 15.44 -9.45 -9.52
C SER A 251 15.52 -8.36 -8.45
N ILE A 252 15.03 -8.68 -7.25
CA ILE A 252 15.32 -7.97 -6.01
C ILE A 252 16.34 -8.78 -5.24
N HIS A 253 17.30 -8.10 -4.62
CA HIS A 253 18.13 -8.68 -3.57
C HIS A 253 17.83 -7.93 -2.27
N ILE A 254 17.54 -8.67 -1.20
CA ILE A 254 17.37 -8.09 0.15
C ILE A 254 18.47 -8.66 1.03
N PHE A 255 19.36 -7.77 1.45
CA PHE A 255 20.35 -8.04 2.48
C PHE A 255 19.77 -7.61 3.83
N VAL A 256 19.71 -8.52 4.80
CA VAL A 256 19.50 -8.20 6.22
C VAL A 256 20.87 -8.05 6.86
N ALA A 257 21.10 -6.91 7.51
CA ALA A 257 22.37 -6.54 8.17
C ALA A 257 22.22 -6.34 9.69
N SER A 258 21.01 -6.53 10.25
CA SER A 258 20.77 -6.73 11.68
C SER A 258 19.32 -7.19 11.94
N ASN A 259 19.08 -7.90 13.05
CA ASN A 259 17.75 -8.05 13.63
C ASN A 259 17.40 -6.87 14.58
N GLN A 260 16.21 -6.89 15.20
CA GLN A 260 15.73 -5.83 16.10
C GLN A 260 16.47 -5.81 17.44
N GLY A 261 16.74 -7.00 17.98
CA GLY A 261 17.39 -7.21 19.26
C GLY A 261 18.91 -7.29 19.14
N GLU A 262 19.48 -8.18 19.93
CA GLU A 262 20.90 -8.59 19.92
C GLU A 262 20.94 -10.15 19.90
N GLU A 263 20.05 -10.77 19.12
CA GLU A 263 19.93 -12.23 18.99
C GLU A 263 20.89 -12.75 17.89
N GLU A 264 21.37 -13.99 18.00
CA GLU A 264 22.33 -14.58 17.04
C GLU A 264 21.69 -15.02 15.70
N GLU A 265 20.36 -15.00 15.57
CA GLU A 265 19.62 -15.47 14.38
C GLU A 265 18.57 -14.46 13.90
N THR A 266 18.42 -14.31 12.58
CA THR A 266 17.27 -13.61 11.97
C THR A 266 16.19 -14.59 11.53
N ARG A 267 14.93 -14.30 11.85
CA ARG A 267 13.72 -15.03 11.45
C ARG A 267 12.80 -14.18 10.57
N ILE A 268 12.30 -14.76 9.49
CA ILE A 268 11.25 -14.18 8.64
C ILE A 268 10.14 -15.20 8.40
N ASP A 269 8.95 -14.94 8.95
CA ASP A 269 7.77 -15.81 8.82
C ASP A 269 7.06 -15.62 7.47
N ALA A 270 7.01 -14.40 6.94
CA ALA A 270 6.47 -14.15 5.60
C ALA A 270 7.11 -12.94 4.91
N ILE A 271 7.23 -13.02 3.59
CA ILE A 271 7.64 -11.91 2.72
C ILE A 271 6.66 -11.77 1.56
N ASP A 272 6.36 -10.53 1.16
CA ASP A 272 5.54 -10.19 0.00
C ASP A 272 6.09 -8.90 -0.67
N VAL A 273 5.92 -8.80 -1.98
CA VAL A 273 6.46 -7.70 -2.80
C VAL A 273 5.30 -7.13 -3.61
N PHE A 274 5.02 -5.84 -3.50
CA PHE A 274 3.84 -5.22 -4.09
C PHE A 274 4.18 -4.21 -5.17
N GLY A 275 3.40 -4.23 -6.25
CA GLY A 275 3.61 -3.37 -7.40
C GLY A 275 2.75 -3.79 -8.58
N VAL A 276 3.28 -3.64 -9.80
CA VAL A 276 2.63 -4.14 -11.02
C VAL A 276 3.61 -4.82 -11.96
N PRO A 277 3.17 -5.82 -12.75
CA PRO A 277 3.92 -6.24 -13.93
C PRO A 277 4.13 -5.06 -14.89
N VAL A 278 5.28 -5.00 -15.55
CA VAL A 278 5.44 -4.15 -16.73
C VAL A 278 4.75 -4.87 -17.90
N GLU A 279 3.73 -4.24 -18.48
CA GLU A 279 3.16 -4.69 -19.74
C GLU A 279 4.24 -4.66 -20.83
N THR A 280 4.75 -5.82 -21.21
CA THR A 280 5.46 -5.96 -22.49
C THR A 280 4.41 -5.92 -23.60
N THR A 281 4.66 -5.16 -24.66
CA THR A 281 3.73 -5.01 -25.80
C THR A 281 3.71 -6.27 -26.66
N ARG A 282 3.08 -7.32 -26.14
CA ARG A 282 3.09 -8.65 -26.74
C ARG A 282 1.76 -9.42 -26.67
N ASP A 283 0.64 -8.71 -26.61
CA ASP A 283 -0.62 -9.24 -27.12
C ASP A 283 -1.14 -8.39 -28.30
N LEU A 284 -1.16 -9.00 -29.48
CA LEU A 284 -1.75 -8.46 -30.72
C LEU A 284 -2.94 -9.33 -31.20
N SER A 285 -3.36 -10.33 -30.40
CA SER A 285 -4.42 -11.27 -30.77
C SER A 285 -5.82 -10.63 -30.85
N GLY A 286 -5.98 -9.41 -30.32
CA GLY A 286 -7.22 -8.64 -30.41
C GLY A 286 -7.52 -7.99 -31.78
N LEU A 287 -6.57 -7.97 -32.73
CA LEU A 287 -6.76 -7.37 -34.05
C LEU A 287 -7.60 -8.24 -34.99
N LYS A 288 -8.90 -8.35 -34.70
CA LYS A 288 -9.89 -8.70 -35.74
C LYS A 288 -9.91 -7.60 -36.79
N LYS A 289 -9.51 -7.94 -38.01
CA LYS A 289 -9.85 -7.16 -39.20
C LYS A 289 -11.36 -6.90 -39.21
N LEU A 290 -11.75 -5.65 -39.45
CA LEU A 290 -12.99 -5.37 -40.14
C LEU A 290 -12.69 -5.58 -41.62
N GLU A 291 -13.22 -6.65 -42.20
CA GLU A 291 -13.34 -6.80 -43.66
C GLU A 291 -14.72 -6.24 -44.08
N GLU A 292 -14.84 -5.93 -45.37
CA GLU A 292 -15.68 -4.87 -45.96
C GLU A 292 -17.20 -4.96 -45.73
#